data_AF-A0A7S0TPF0-F1
#
_entry.id   AF-A0A7S0TPF0-F1
#
_cell.length_a   1.000
_cell.length_b   1.000
_cell.length_c   1.000
_cell.angle_alpha   90.00
_cell.angle_beta   90.00
_cell.angle_gamma   90.00
#
_symmetry.space_group_name_H-M   'P 1'
#
loop_
_entity.id
_entity.type
_entity.pdbx_description
1 polymer ?
#
loop_
_entity_poly.entity_id
_entity_poly.type
_entity_poly.pdbx_seq_one_letter_code
_entity_poly.pdbx_strand_id
1 'polypeptide(L)'
;PSKKLQSKRLSVVAALDKLPATRHDLSSFSVDVVMLPPLKGSQAQMCMLTVKGRMEDKGTDSQWRKRLFHRTFILISPAPPDSLSAGWQIAISNDQLNIRSAPYAPSTSAPATAAQAPIPQPGAPGA
;
A
#
# COMPACT_ATOMS: atom_id res chain seq x y z
N PRO A 1 17.04 4.46 23.51
CA PRO A 1 16.17 4.63 22.32
C PRO A 1 17.02 4.80 21.04
N SER A 2 16.80 3.97 20.01
CA SER A 2 17.55 4.11 18.75
C SER A 2 17.18 5.43 18.07
N LYS A 3 18.15 6.18 17.52
CA LYS A 3 17.89 7.44 16.80
C LYS A 3 16.98 7.29 15.56
N LYS A 4 16.68 6.04 15.16
CA LYS A 4 15.92 5.70 13.94
C LYS A 4 14.41 5.61 14.20
N LEU A 5 13.98 5.15 15.38
CA LEU A 5 12.56 5.05 15.73
C LEU A 5 12.03 6.40 16.19
N GLN A 6 10.99 6.91 15.52
CA GLN A 6 10.33 8.16 15.88
C GLN A 6 9.14 7.85 16.80
N SER A 7 9.20 8.26 18.07
CA SER A 7 8.18 7.92 19.08
C SER A 7 7.21 9.05 19.43
N LYS A 8 7.55 10.31 19.09
CA LYS A 8 6.69 11.47 19.33
C LYS A 8 6.03 11.90 18.03
N ARG A 9 4.74 12.28 18.07
CA ARG A 9 3.96 12.71 16.89
C ARG A 9 4.70 13.76 16.05
N LEU A 10 5.23 14.82 16.68
CA LEU A 10 5.96 15.88 15.95
C LEU A 10 7.23 15.35 15.28
N SER A 11 7.96 14.44 15.93
CA SER A 11 9.16 13.80 15.35
C SER A 11 8.81 12.90 14.17
N VAL A 12 7.66 12.20 14.24
CA VAL A 12 7.14 11.39 13.12
C VAL A 12 6.82 12.29 11.92
N VAL A 13 6.04 13.36 12.13
CA VAL A 13 5.67 14.30 11.05
C VAL A 13 6.92 14.94 10.44
N ALA A 14 7.85 15.40 11.26
CA ALA A 14 9.11 15.98 10.79
C ALA A 14 10.01 14.98 10.05
N ALA A 15 9.91 13.68 10.34
CA ALA A 15 10.60 12.64 9.58
C ALA A 15 9.91 12.34 8.25
N LEU A 16 8.57 12.33 8.22
CA LEU A 16 7.79 12.15 7.00
C LEU A 16 7.97 13.31 6.01
N ASP A 17 8.09 14.55 6.50
CA ASP A 17 8.30 15.74 5.69
C ASP A 17 9.65 15.75 4.94
N LYS A 18 10.63 14.99 5.45
CA LYS A 18 11.94 14.80 4.80
C LYS A 18 11.94 13.73 3.72
N LEU A 19 10.85 12.97 3.57
CA LEU A 19 10.73 11.97 2.52
C LEU A 19 10.52 12.66 1.15
N PRO A 20 10.99 12.05 0.05
CA PRO A 20 10.76 12.60 -1.28
C PRO A 20 9.27 12.68 -1.59
N ALA A 21 8.90 13.62 -2.48
CA ALA A 21 7.54 13.69 -3.01
C ALA A 21 7.17 12.37 -3.70
N THR A 22 5.91 11.95 -3.56
CA THR A 22 5.45 10.63 -4.03
C THR A 22 4.19 10.72 -4.89
N ARG A 23 4.03 9.77 -5.81
CA ARG A 23 2.79 9.51 -6.55
C ARG A 23 2.43 8.05 -6.39
N HIS A 24 1.20 7.76 -6.02
CA HIS A 24 0.75 6.39 -5.78
C HIS A 24 -0.21 5.95 -6.89
N ASP A 25 -0.01 4.75 -7.41
CA ASP A 25 -1.00 4.10 -8.27
C ASP A 25 -2.03 3.39 -7.38
N LEU A 26 -3.14 4.07 -7.11
CA LEU A 26 -4.20 3.57 -6.21
C LEU A 26 -4.86 2.29 -6.74
N SER A 27 -4.88 2.09 -8.07
CA SER A 27 -5.43 0.87 -8.66
C SER A 27 -4.58 -0.37 -8.38
N SER A 28 -3.32 -0.17 -8.02
CA SER A 28 -2.39 -1.26 -7.67
C SER A 28 -2.45 -1.68 -6.19
N PHE A 29 -3.29 -1.03 -5.39
CA PHE A 29 -3.31 -1.25 -3.95
C PHE A 29 -3.93 -2.60 -3.60
N SER A 30 -3.17 -3.40 -2.85
CA SER A 30 -3.67 -4.59 -2.17
C SER A 30 -3.67 -4.31 -0.68
N VAL A 31 -4.78 -4.63 -0.02
CA VAL A 31 -4.99 -4.32 1.40
C VAL A 31 -5.29 -5.59 2.17
N ASP A 32 -4.47 -5.86 3.17
CA ASP A 32 -4.66 -6.95 4.12
C ASP A 32 -5.07 -6.36 5.48
N VAL A 33 -6.16 -6.86 6.07
CA VAL A 33 -6.72 -6.39 7.34
C VAL A 33 -6.75 -7.53 8.34
N VAL A 34 -6.19 -7.30 9.53
CA VAL A 34 -6.19 -8.27 10.63
C VAL A 34 -6.62 -7.59 11.91
N MET A 35 -7.72 -8.06 12.51
CA MET A 35 -8.11 -7.65 13.85
C MET A 35 -7.14 -8.25 14.87
N LEU A 36 -6.57 -7.40 15.73
CA LEU A 36 -5.65 -7.85 16.76
C LEU A 36 -6.44 -8.26 18.02
N PRO A 37 -5.98 -9.27 18.76
CA PRO A 37 -6.60 -9.64 20.02
C PRO A 37 -6.67 -8.44 20.98
N PRO A 38 -7.75 -8.31 21.76
CA PRO A 38 -7.87 -7.25 22.74
C PRO A 38 -6.75 -7.37 23.78
N LEU A 39 -6.16 -6.23 24.15
CA LEU A 39 -5.20 -6.17 25.25
C LEU A 39 -5.95 -6.32 26.57
N LYS A 40 -5.50 -7.25 27.43
CA LYS A 40 -6.10 -7.43 28.77
C LYS A 40 -6.15 -6.11 29.52
N GLY A 41 -7.33 -5.73 29.99
CA GLY A 41 -7.55 -4.47 30.73
C GLY A 41 -7.73 -3.23 29.84
N SER A 42 -7.73 -3.37 28.51
CA SER A 42 -8.03 -2.27 27.58
C SER A 42 -9.39 -2.47 26.92
N GLN A 43 -10.15 -1.38 26.81
CA GLN A 43 -11.36 -1.32 25.98
C GLN A 43 -11.04 -0.96 24.51
N ALA A 44 -9.76 -0.69 24.20
CA ALA A 44 -9.36 -0.32 22.85
C ALA A 44 -9.31 -1.55 21.93
N GLN A 45 -10.04 -1.47 20.83
CA GLN A 45 -9.94 -2.36 19.70
C GLN A 45 -8.74 -1.96 18.84
N MET A 46 -8.03 -2.96 18.33
CA MET A 46 -6.86 -2.74 17.49
C MET A 46 -6.99 -3.50 16.18
N CYS A 47 -6.55 -2.85 15.11
CA CYS A 47 -6.54 -3.42 13.77
C CYS A 47 -5.18 -3.20 13.13
N MET A 48 -4.58 -4.26 12.59
CA MET A 48 -3.40 -4.16 11.73
C MET A 48 -3.85 -4.06 10.27
N LEU A 49 -3.48 -2.97 9.62
CA LEU A 49 -3.75 -2.70 8.21
C LEU A 49 -2.43 -2.74 7.45
N THR A 50 -2.28 -3.63 6.47
CA THR A 50 -1.11 -3.64 5.58
C THR A 50 -1.55 -3.27 4.17
N VAL A 51 -0.96 -2.22 3.62
CA VAL A 51 -1.18 -1.74 2.26
C VAL A 51 0.08 -2.00 1.44
N LYS A 52 -0.08 -2.63 0.29
CA LYS A 52 0.98 -2.90 -0.68
C LYS A 52 0.61 -2.26 -1.99
N GLY A 53 1.57 -1.75 -2.74
CA GLY A 53 1.28 -1.19 -4.06
C GLY A 53 2.50 -0.64 -4.78
N ARG A 54 2.23 0.00 -5.91
CA ARG A 54 3.21 0.72 -6.72
C ARG A 54 3.15 2.20 -6.41
N MET A 55 4.32 2.82 -6.40
CA MET A 55 4.47 4.26 -6.26
C MET A 55 5.64 4.75 -7.09
N GLU A 56 5.74 6.06 -7.26
CA GLU A 56 6.93 6.73 -7.77
C GLU A 56 7.43 7.70 -6.70
N ASP A 57 8.74 7.75 -6.47
CA ASP A 57 9.41 8.76 -5.64
C ASP A 57 10.24 9.70 -6.51
N LYS A 58 10.21 11.00 -6.18
CA LYS A 58 11.02 12.01 -6.88
C LYS A 58 12.44 11.99 -6.35
N GLY A 59 13.39 11.60 -7.20
CA GLY A 59 14.82 11.60 -6.91
C GLY A 59 15.40 13.01 -6.75
N THR A 60 16.63 13.10 -6.24
CA THR A 60 17.37 14.37 -6.10
C THR A 60 17.71 15.00 -7.44
N ASP A 61 17.77 14.19 -8.49
CA ASP A 61 17.90 14.56 -9.91
C ASP A 61 16.57 15.01 -10.54
N SER A 62 15.51 15.18 -9.74
CA SER A 62 14.14 15.45 -10.17
C SER A 62 13.50 14.38 -11.06
N GLN A 63 14.12 13.22 -11.22
CA GLN A 63 13.56 12.09 -11.97
C GLN A 63 12.62 11.26 -11.09
N TRP A 64 11.51 10.81 -11.67
CA TRP A 64 10.59 9.90 -10.99
C TRP A 64 11.08 8.46 -11.11
N ARG A 65 11.14 7.74 -9.99
CA ARG A 65 11.62 6.35 -9.94
C ARG A 65 10.51 5.45 -9.47
N LYS A 66 10.27 4.35 -10.20
CA LYS A 66 9.24 3.37 -9.85
C LYS A 66 9.67 2.53 -8.65
N ARG A 67 8.79 2.42 -7.66
CA ARG A 67 8.99 1.67 -6.42
C ARG A 67 7.81 0.77 -6.13
N LEU A 68 8.10 -0.26 -5.34
CA LEU A 68 7.09 -1.01 -4.61
C LEU A 68 7.14 -0.56 -3.15
N PHE A 69 5.96 -0.40 -2.54
CA PHE A 69 5.87 -0.09 -1.13
C PHE A 69 5.01 -1.13 -0.40
N HIS A 70 5.39 -1.41 0.84
CA HIS A 70 4.59 -2.09 1.83
C HIS A 70 4.51 -1.17 3.05
N ARG A 71 3.31 -0.73 3.42
CA ARG A 71 3.08 0.11 4.59
C ARG A 71 2.11 -0.57 5.55
N THR A 72 2.53 -0.75 6.80
CA THR A 72 1.74 -1.39 7.83
C THR A 72 1.40 -0.38 8.91
N PHE A 73 0.12 -0.31 9.27
CA PHE A 73 -0.41 0.51 10.34
C PHE A 73 -0.99 -0.36 11.44
N ILE A 74 -0.81 0.03 12.69
CA ILE A 74 -1.65 -0.42 13.80
C ILE A 74 -2.59 0.73 14.11
N LEU A 75 -3.88 0.48 13.93
CA LEU A 75 -4.98 1.39 14.18
C LEU A 75 -5.62 1.05 15.52
N ILE A 76 -5.99 2.07 16.30
CA ILE A 76 -6.67 1.94 17.60
C ILE A 76 -8.01 2.66 17.58
N SER A 77 -9.02 2.06 18.22
CA SER A 77 -10.34 2.65 18.48
C SER A 77 -10.82 2.29 19.90
N PRO A 78 -11.40 3.21 20.68
CA PRO A 78 -11.55 4.62 20.35
C PRO A 78 -10.18 5.31 20.25
N ALA A 79 -10.10 6.35 19.43
CA ALA A 79 -8.89 7.16 19.33
C ALA A 79 -8.56 7.84 20.69
N PRO A 80 -7.30 8.25 20.92
CA PRO A 80 -6.94 9.03 22.10
C PRO A 80 -7.68 10.39 22.16
N PRO A 81 -7.80 11.02 23.35
CA PRO A 81 -8.56 12.26 23.55
C PRO A 81 -8.25 13.37 22.55
N ASP A 82 -6.97 13.62 22.25
CA ASP A 82 -6.54 14.65 21.30
C ASP A 82 -7.00 14.39 19.86
N SER A 83 -7.17 13.11 19.49
CA SER A 83 -7.67 12.73 18.16
C SER A 83 -9.19 12.81 18.12
N LEU A 84 -9.87 12.37 19.19
CA LEU A 84 -11.32 12.46 19.33
C LEU A 84 -11.79 13.92 19.32
N SER A 85 -11.11 14.83 20.02
CA SER A 85 -11.45 16.26 20.04
C SER A 85 -11.27 16.92 18.67
N ALA A 86 -10.40 16.37 17.82
CA ALA A 86 -10.25 16.76 16.42
C ALA A 86 -11.23 16.03 15.46
N GLY A 87 -12.17 15.24 15.99
CA GLY A 87 -13.20 14.54 15.22
C GLY A 87 -12.78 13.17 14.67
N TRP A 88 -11.60 12.66 15.02
CA TRP A 88 -11.11 11.37 14.55
C TRP A 88 -11.54 10.24 15.47
N GLN A 89 -12.22 9.22 14.92
CA GLN A 89 -12.67 8.04 15.67
C GLN A 89 -11.59 6.96 15.79
N ILE A 90 -10.59 6.99 14.90
CA ILE A 90 -9.49 6.03 14.83
C ILE A 90 -8.18 6.80 14.81
N ALA A 91 -7.15 6.28 15.48
CA ALA A 91 -5.80 6.82 15.42
C ALA A 91 -4.77 5.76 15.00
N ILE A 92 -3.69 6.21 14.36
CA ILE A 92 -2.53 5.37 14.06
C ILE A 92 -1.66 5.33 15.32
N SER A 93 -1.52 4.14 15.92
CA SER A 93 -0.60 3.88 17.03
C SER A 93 0.82 3.61 16.53
N ASN A 94 0.94 2.83 15.45
CA ASN A 94 2.22 2.47 14.84
C ASN A 94 2.14 2.54 13.32
N ASP A 95 3.24 2.95 12.69
CA ASP A 95 3.39 3.04 11.24
C ASP A 95 4.78 2.51 10.86
N GLN A 96 4.82 1.65 9.86
CA GLN A 96 6.05 1.15 9.27
C GLN A 96 5.93 1.18 7.75
N LEU A 97 6.88 1.85 7.10
CA LEU A 97 7.01 1.90 5.65
C LEU A 97 8.25 1.14 5.18
N ASN A 98 8.07 0.22 4.24
CA ASN A 98 9.13 -0.48 3.53
C ASN A 98 9.04 -0.15 2.03
N ILE A 99 10.14 0.34 1.46
CA ILE A 99 10.25 0.71 0.05
C ILE A 99 11.29 -0.20 -0.61
N ARG A 100 10.94 -0.72 -1.79
CA ARG A 100 11.85 -1.51 -2.63
C ARG A 100 11.84 -0.96 -4.05
N SER A 101 12.95 -1.13 -4.76
CA SER A 101 12.95 -0.87 -6.21
C SER A 101 11.93 -1.77 -6.88
N ALA A 102 11.11 -1.22 -7.77
CA ALA A 102 10.29 -2.06 -8.62
C ALA A 102 11.23 -2.79 -9.60
N PRO A 103 11.04 -4.11 -9.83
CA PRO A 103 11.75 -4.76 -10.92
C PRO A 103 11.45 -4.00 -12.21
N TYR A 104 12.48 -3.79 -13.03
CA TYR A 104 12.29 -3.29 -14.39
C TYR A 104 11.47 -4.35 -15.12
N ALA A 105 10.14 -4.20 -15.12
CA ALA A 105 9.33 -4.91 -16.07
C ALA A 105 9.64 -4.25 -17.41
N PRO A 106 10.37 -4.89 -18.35
CA PRO A 106 10.29 -4.44 -19.72
C PRO A 106 8.80 -4.40 -20.04
N SER A 107 8.33 -3.29 -20.57
CA SER A 107 6.95 -3.17 -21.04
C SER A 107 6.73 -4.24 -22.11
N THR A 108 6.30 -5.43 -21.71
CA THR A 108 5.67 -6.37 -22.61
C THR A 108 4.28 -5.82 -22.86
N SER A 109 4.20 -4.84 -23.75
CA SER A 109 3.06 -4.71 -24.63
C SER A 109 2.93 -6.06 -25.35
N ALA A 110 2.19 -6.99 -24.77
CA ALA A 110 1.74 -8.15 -25.52
C ALA A 110 0.77 -7.61 -26.58
N PRO A 111 1.01 -7.81 -27.88
CA PRO A 111 -0.05 -7.65 -28.85
C PRO A 111 -1.07 -8.75 -28.57
N ALA A 112 -2.27 -8.38 -28.14
CA ALA A 112 -3.40 -9.28 -28.16
C ALA A 112 -3.80 -9.53 -29.62
N THR A 113 -3.20 -10.55 -30.22
CA THR A 113 -3.73 -11.14 -31.45
C THR A 113 -3.61 -12.65 -31.32
N ALA A 114 -4.49 -13.23 -30.49
CA ALA A 114 -4.81 -14.64 -30.62
C ALA A 114 -5.57 -14.80 -31.94
N ALA A 115 -4.86 -15.14 -33.01
CA ALA A 115 -5.48 -15.64 -34.23
C ALA A 115 -6.23 -16.93 -33.86
N GLN A 116 -7.56 -16.88 -33.85
CA GLN A 116 -8.39 -18.07 -33.77
C GLN A 116 -8.06 -18.93 -35.00
N ALA A 117 -7.57 -20.15 -34.78
CA ALA A 117 -7.49 -21.14 -35.84
C ALA A 117 -8.93 -21.48 -36.31
N PRO A 118 -9.19 -21.57 -37.63
CA PRO A 118 -10.52 -21.95 -38.13
C PRO A 118 -10.89 -23.36 -37.65
N ILE A 119 -12.08 -23.50 -37.09
CA ILE A 119 -12.66 -24.80 -36.73
C ILE A 119 -13.07 -25.50 -38.03
N PRO A 120 -12.66 -26.76 -38.30
CA PRO A 120 -13.13 -27.50 -39.46
C PRO A 120 -14.64 -27.74 -39.39
N GLN A 121 -15.40 -27.31 -40.39
CA GLN A 121 -16.80 -27.66 -40.55
C GLN A 121 -16.93 -29.16 -40.90
N PRO A 122 -17.79 -29.94 -40.22
CA PRO A 122 -18.14 -31.29 -40.66
C PRO A 122 -18.91 -31.22 -41.99
N GLY A 123 -18.43 -31.94 -43.00
CA GLY A 123 -19.06 -32.02 -44.32
C GLY A 123 -20.50 -32.51 -44.25
N ALA A 124 -21.37 -31.90 -45.06
CA ALA A 124 -22.74 -32.31 -45.24
C ALA A 124 -22.83 -33.73 -45.85
N PRO A 125 -23.87 -34.53 -45.52
CA PRO A 125 -24.07 -35.84 -46.12
C PRO A 125 -24.38 -35.70 -47.61
N GLY A 126 -23.61 -36.40 -48.45
CA GLY A 126 -23.87 -36.50 -49.89
C GLY A 126 -25.16 -37.26 -50.19
N ALA A 127 -25.83 -36.80 -51.24
CA ALA A 127 -26.92 -37.46 -51.94
C ALA A 127 -26.46 -38.74 -52.67
#